data_AF-A0A7J7MAN4-F1
#
_entry.id   AF-A0A7J7MAN4-F1
#
_cell.length_a   1.000
_cell.length_b   1.000
_cell.length_c   1.000
_cell.angle_alpha   90.00
_cell.angle_beta   90.00
_cell.angle_gamma   90.00
#
_symmetry.space_group_name_H-M   'P 1'
#
loop_
_entity.id
_entity.type
_entity.pdbx_description
1 polymer ?
#
loop_
_entity_poly.entity_id
_entity_poly.type
_entity_poly.pdbx_seq_one_letter_code
_entity_poly.pdbx_strand_id
1 'polypeptide(L)' 'MHSKGAFSIAAKTGVPVVPITRIGTGKLMPPGMETRLNSGWLKVVTHKPIQGSNADVLCDNARNAIASTLLSG' A
#
# COMPACT_ATOMS: atom_id res chain seq x y z
N MET A 1 5.03 -10.29 6.06
CA MET A 1 5.50 -10.89 4.79
C MET A 1 4.80 -10.15 3.66
N HIS A 2 5.51 -9.38 2.83
CA HIS A 2 4.88 -8.74 1.66
C HIS A 2 4.49 -9.82 0.65
N SER A 3 3.32 -9.69 0.03
CA SER A 3 2.79 -10.65 -0.94
C SER A 3 3.63 -10.62 -2.22
N LYS A 4 4.83 -11.23 -2.21
CA LYS A 4 5.67 -11.42 -3.41
C LYS A 4 4.87 -12.03 -4.56
N GLY A 5 3.83 -12.83 -4.28
CA GLY A 5 2.93 -13.37 -5.29
C GLY A 5 2.26 -12.29 -6.16
N ALA A 6 1.72 -11.22 -5.57
CA ALA A 6 1.06 -10.15 -6.33
C ALA A 6 2.04 -9.39 -7.23
N PHE A 7 3.21 -9.05 -6.69
CA PHE A 7 4.29 -8.41 -7.46
C PHE A 7 4.88 -9.35 -8.52
N SER A 8 4.91 -10.66 -8.27
CA SER A 8 5.34 -11.66 -9.25
C SER A 8 4.37 -11.77 -10.41
N ILE A 9 3.06 -11.71 -10.15
CA ILE A 9 2.05 -11.65 -11.21
C ILE A 9 2.27 -10.39 -12.04
N ALA A 10 2.37 -9.22 -11.40
CA ALA A 10 2.56 -7.96 -12.11
C ALA A 10 3.85 -7.93 -12.96
N ALA A 11 4.94 -8.48 -12.41
CA ALA A 11 6.21 -8.62 -13.11
C ALA A 11 6.13 -9.55 -14.33
N LYS A 12 5.38 -10.65 -14.22
CA LYS A 12 5.21 -11.64 -15.31
C LYS A 12 4.27 -11.14 -16.40
N THR A 13 3.20 -10.45 -16.03
CA THR A 13 2.20 -9.95 -16.99
C THR A 13 2.55 -8.57 -17.53
N GLY A 14 3.57 -7.91 -16.98
CA GLY A 14 4.02 -6.59 -17.40
C GLY A 14 3.00 -5.48 -17.09
N VAL A 15 2.06 -5.69 -16.18
CA VAL A 15 1.05 -4.70 -15.81
C VAL A 15 1.58 -3.75 -14.72
N PRO A 16 1.17 -2.47 -14.73
CA PRO A 16 1.61 -1.50 -13.73
C PRO A 16 0.98 -1.78 -12.36
N VAL A 17 1.76 -1.54 -11.30
CA VAL A 17 1.33 -1.55 -9.91
C VAL A 17 1.12 -0.12 -9.43
N VAL A 18 -0.03 0.18 -8.83
CA VAL A 18 -0.31 1.51 -8.26
C VAL A 18 -0.24 1.42 -6.72
N PRO A 19 0.80 1.97 -6.08
CA PRO A 19 0.85 2.02 -4.62
C PRO A 19 -0.22 2.97 -4.05
N ILE A 20 -0.82 2.59 -2.92
CA ILE A 20 -1.82 3.39 -2.21
C ILE A 20 -1.46 3.43 -0.73
N THR A 21 -1.38 4.63 -0.16
CA THR A 21 -1.20 4.84 1.28
C THR A 21 -2.53 5.18 1.92
N ARG A 22 -2.83 4.55 3.06
CA ARG A 22 -4.03 4.80 3.85
C ARG A 22 -3.65 5.19 5.28
N ILE A 23 -4.08 6.38 5.71
CA ILE A 23 -3.73 6.95 7.02
C ILE A 23 -5.00 7.19 7.82
N GLY A 24 -5.05 6.68 9.06
CA GLY A 24 -6.17 6.90 9.99
C GLY A 24 -7.12 5.72 10.16
N THR A 25 -7.15 4.72 9.26
CA THR A 25 -8.09 3.59 9.40
C THR A 25 -7.91 2.76 10.67
N GLY A 26 -6.67 2.59 11.15
CA GLY A 26 -6.43 1.86 12.39
C GLY A 26 -6.96 2.58 13.63
N LYS A 27 -7.25 3.88 13.55
CA LYS A 27 -7.95 4.64 14.60
C LYS A 27 -9.46 4.53 14.45
N LEU A 28 -9.96 4.52 13.21
CA LEU A 28 -11.38 4.35 12.91
C LEU A 28 -11.88 2.95 13.31
N MET A 29 -11.14 1.91 12.95
CA MET A 29 -11.44 0.52 13.30
C MET A 29 -10.15 -0.17 13.75
N PRO A 30 -9.82 -0.10 15.05
CA PRO A 30 -8.63 -0.75 15.60
C PRO A 30 -8.70 -2.28 15.48
N PRO A 31 -7.56 -2.98 15.33
CA PRO A 31 -7.52 -4.45 15.36
C PRO A 31 -8.12 -5.00 16.67
N GLY A 32 -8.95 -6.04 16.58
CA GLY A 32 -9.67 -6.61 17.73
C GLY A 32 -10.92 -5.83 18.15
N MET A 33 -11.25 -4.75 17.43
CA MET A 33 -12.44 -3.92 17.65
C MET A 33 -13.29 -3.81 16.38
N GLU A 34 -13.34 -4.88 15.58
CA GLU A 34 -14.00 -4.90 14.27
C GLU A 34 -15.52 -4.64 14.34
N THR A 35 -16.13 -4.79 15.51
CA THR A 35 -17.56 -4.49 15.75
C THR A 35 -17.84 -3.01 16.03
N ARG A 36 -16.80 -2.16 16.13
CA ARG A 36 -16.92 -0.74 16.43
C ARG A 36 -16.23 0.10 15.37
N LEU A 37 -16.90 1.18 14.96
CA LEU A 37 -16.34 2.18 14.05
C LEU A 37 -16.35 3.56 14.74
N ASN A 38 -15.16 4.08 15.01
CA ASN A 38 -14.96 5.39 15.60
C ASN A 38 -15.12 6.49 14.54
N SER A 39 -15.56 7.67 14.96
CA SER A 39 -15.54 8.86 14.11
C SER A 39 -14.11 9.42 13.98
N GLY A 40 -13.79 9.99 12.83
CA GLY A 40 -12.49 10.59 12.57
C GLY A 40 -12.22 10.78 11.08
N TRP A 41 -10.98 11.13 10.75
CA TRP A 41 -10.56 11.41 9.39
C TRP A 41 -9.73 10.28 8.79
N LEU A 42 -9.95 10.04 7.51
CA LEU A 42 -9.21 9.11 6.68
C LEU A 42 -8.50 9.91 5.58
N LYS A 43 -7.21 9.66 5.38
CA LYS A 43 -6.46 10.17 4.22
C LYS A 43 -6.03 9.00 3.34
N VAL A 44 -6.35 9.10 2.05
CA VAL A 44 -5.91 8.17 1.02
C VAL A 44 -5.01 8.91 0.05
N VAL A 45 -3.84 8.35 -0.23
CA VAL A 45 -2.88 8.90 -1.19
C VAL A 45 -2.60 7.86 -2.26
N THR A 46 -2.92 8.21 -3.50
CA THR A 46 -2.63 7.38 -4.68
C THR A 46 -1.30 7.83 -5.26
N HIS A 47 -0.37 6.88 -5.43
CA HIS A 47 0.96 7.14 -5.95
C HIS A 47 1.03 6.95 -7.46
N LYS A 48 2.14 7.37 -8.06
CA LYS A 48 2.40 7.10 -9.48
C LYS A 48 2.48 5.58 -9.72
N PRO A 49 1.98 5.08 -10.87
CA PRO A 49 2.14 3.68 -11.25
C PRO A 49 3.63 3.30 -11.38
N ILE A 50 3.96 2.07 -11.01
CA ILE A 50 5.29 1.47 -11.07
C ILE A 50 5.19 0.21 -11.94
N GLN A 51 6.04 0.09 -12.94
CA GLN A 51 6.08 -1.05 -13.85
C GLN A 51 7.51 -1.62 -13.89
N GLY A 52 7.63 -2.93 -14.09
CA GLY A 52 8.92 -3.60 -14.10
C GLY A 52 8.76 -5.11 -14.23
N SER A 53 9.87 -5.79 -14.49
CA SER A 53 9.93 -7.24 -14.69
C SER A 53 10.50 -8.01 -13.48
N ASN A 54 10.93 -7.31 -12.44
CA ASN A 54 11.45 -7.91 -11.21
C ASN A 54 10.51 -7.62 -10.03
N ALA A 55 9.99 -8.70 -9.43
CA ALA A 55 9.03 -8.64 -8.34
C ALA A 55 9.59 -8.00 -7.06
N ASP A 56 10.86 -8.25 -6.74
CA ASP A 56 11.51 -7.70 -5.55
C ASP A 56 11.69 -6.18 -5.70
N VAL A 57 12.16 -5.73 -6.87
CA VAL A 57 12.32 -4.30 -7.17
C VAL A 57 10.97 -3.57 -7.17
N LEU A 58 9.92 -4.17 -7.73
CA LEU A 58 8.56 -3.61 -7.68
C LEU A 58 8.05 -3.49 -6.23
N CYS A 59 8.29 -4.51 -5.41
CA CYS A 59 7.90 -4.52 -4.01
C CYS A 59 8.63 -3.42 -3.21
N ASP A 60 9.94 -3.29 -3.39
CA ASP A 60 10.75 -2.29 -2.69
C ASP A 60 10.37 -0.86 -3.11
N ASN A 61 10.17 -0.63 -4.40
CA ASN A 61 9.75 0.68 -4.90
C ASN A 61 8.35 1.07 -4.38
N ALA A 62 7.40 0.12 -4.39
CA ALA A 62 6.07 0.36 -3.83
C ALA A 62 6.13 0.63 -2.32
N ARG A 63 6.96 -0.11 -1.58
CA ARG A 63 7.17 0.10 -0.15
C ARG A 63 7.78 1.47 0.14
N ASN A 64 8.77 1.89 -0.63
CA ASN A 64 9.41 3.21 -0.48
C ASN A 64 8.42 4.35 -0.77
N ALA A 65 7.59 4.23 -1.81
CA ALA A 65 6.54 5.19 -2.11
C ALA A 65 5.53 5.30 -0.95
N ILE A 66 5.08 4.16 -0.42
CA ILE A 66 4.14 4.16 0.71
C ILE A 66 4.77 4.76 1.98
N ALA A 67 6.02 4.37 2.29
CA ALA A 67 6.75 4.80 3.47
C ALA A 67 7.02 6.32 3.47
N SER A 68 7.39 6.90 2.32
CA SER A 68 7.65 8.34 2.23
C SER A 68 6.42 9.17 2.62
N THR A 69 5.22 8.71 2.25
CA THR A 69 3.96 9.38 2.60
C THR A 69 3.55 9.15 4.05
N LEU A 70 3.85 7.98 4.62
CA LEU A 70 3.57 7.71 6.03
C LEU A 70 4.46 8.52 6.98
N LEU A 71 5.71 8.76 6.61
CA LEU A 71 6.68 9.50 7.43
C LEU A 71 6.56 11.02 7.29
N SER A 72 5.88 11.50 6.25
CA SER A 72 5.67 12.93 5.99
C SER A 72 4.30 13.44 6.49
N GLY A 73 3.53 12.59 7.18
CA GLY A 73 2.13 12.84 7.57
C GLY A 73 1.92 13.05 9.06
#